data_AF-A0A2A6RGZ9-F1
#
_entry.id   AF-A0A2A6RGZ9-F1
#
_cell.length_a   1.000
_cell.length_b   1.000
_cell.length_c   1.000
_cell.angle_alpha   90.00
_cell.angle_beta   90.00
_cell.angle_gamma   90.00
#
_symmetry.space_group_name_H-M   'P 1'
#
loop_
_entity.id
_entity.type
_entity.pdbx_description
1 polymer ?
#
loop_
_entity_poly.entity_id
_entity_poly.type
_entity_poly.pdbx_seq_one_letter_code
_entity_poly.pdbx_strand_id
1 'polypeptide(L)'
;MNVYAFYEGSTEANVVKKVVEKVRRGVAITPPEARGKDQINHQLTSTLAPLLEEPQSTACLVLRDLDAHEDETPERIVQSLSNALRRMLSKRGFDVMPDLQPLAAYEHVFVWASAQPALRVALHIATYRWKAEFIKATIDDYILGLALEPAIAAALAESQHLLIDADRLVMKITQELPELMLQNGIQLVEAKDYVRLYAAVIKMHTAPPVFAEKTLSHASDAKIRATFAPLLAALDFLGEQ
;
A
#
# COMPACT_ATOMS: atom_id res chain seq x y z
N MET A 1 1.36 3.96 20.15
CA MET A 1 2.28 2.91 19.66
C MET A 1 3.01 3.44 18.45
N ASN A 2 4.31 3.16 18.32
CA ASN A 2 5.08 3.50 17.12
C ASN A 2 5.20 2.27 16.21
N VAL A 3 4.88 2.42 14.93
CA VAL A 3 5.01 1.39 13.90
C VAL A 3 6.04 1.84 12.88
N TYR A 4 7.07 1.03 12.67
CA TYR A 4 8.05 1.23 11.60
C TYR A 4 7.46 0.69 10.30
N ALA A 5 7.19 1.57 9.33
CA ALA A 5 6.51 1.19 8.09
C ALA A 5 7.46 1.23 6.89
N PHE A 6 7.71 0.08 6.28
CA PHE A 6 8.56 -0.08 5.11
C PHE A 6 7.70 -0.26 3.85
N TYR A 7 8.02 0.49 2.81
CA TYR A 7 7.25 0.52 1.57
C TYR A 7 8.16 0.79 0.37
N GLU A 8 7.70 0.47 -0.84
CA GLU A 8 8.49 0.59 -2.07
C GLU A 8 8.62 2.04 -2.54
N GLY A 9 7.54 2.82 -2.44
CA GLY A 9 7.44 4.15 -3.02
C GLY A 9 6.78 5.20 -2.14
N SER A 10 6.60 6.39 -2.72
CA SER A 10 5.94 7.53 -2.07
C SER A 10 4.42 7.39 -2.01
N THR A 11 3.81 6.61 -2.90
CA THR A 11 2.36 6.44 -2.93
C THR A 11 1.92 5.69 -1.67
N GLU A 12 2.54 4.54 -1.39
CA GLU A 12 2.25 3.71 -0.21
C GLU A 12 2.44 4.52 1.07
N ALA A 13 3.51 5.31 1.15
CA ALA A 13 3.79 6.20 2.27
C ALA A 13 2.62 7.16 2.55
N ASN A 14 2.14 7.83 1.49
CA ASN A 14 1.05 8.78 1.58
C ASN A 14 -0.28 8.09 1.92
N VAL A 15 -0.54 6.92 1.34
CA VAL A 15 -1.73 6.12 1.62
C VAL A 15 -1.75 5.71 3.10
N VAL A 16 -0.68 5.10 3.61
CA VAL A 16 -0.58 4.67 5.01
C VAL A 16 -0.77 5.86 5.94
N LYS A 17 -0.07 6.98 5.68
CA LYS A 17 -0.21 8.20 6.48
C LYS A 17 -1.66 8.67 6.55
N LYS A 18 -2.34 8.80 5.40
CA LYS A 18 -3.72 9.31 5.34
C LYS A 18 -4.74 8.34 5.94
N VAL A 19 -4.57 7.04 5.71
CA VAL A 19 -5.41 6.00 6.31
C VAL A 19 -5.30 6.08 7.84
N VAL A 20 -4.08 6.16 8.38
CA VAL A 20 -3.86 6.28 9.83
C VAL A 20 -4.45 7.58 10.39
N GLU A 21 -4.20 8.72 9.75
CA GLU A 21 -4.73 10.04 10.16
C GLU A 21 -6.27 10.05 10.23
N LYS A 22 -6.94 9.48 9.22
CA LYS A 22 -8.41 9.53 9.13
C LYS A 22 -9.08 8.45 9.99
N VAL A 23 -8.64 7.20 9.90
CA VAL A 23 -9.42 6.05 10.40
C VAL A 23 -8.74 5.23 11.50
N ARG A 24 -7.45 5.46 11.81
CA ARG A 24 -6.71 4.74 12.87
C ARG A 24 -5.91 5.71 13.75
N ARG A 25 -6.60 6.68 14.36
CA ARG A 25 -5.99 7.67 15.26
C ARG A 25 -5.25 7.00 16.42
N GLY A 26 -4.08 7.52 16.78
CA GLY A 26 -3.26 7.02 17.91
C GLY A 26 -2.15 6.02 17.52
N VAL A 27 -2.07 5.63 16.25
CA VAL A 27 -0.91 4.93 15.69
C VAL A 27 0.05 5.97 15.11
N ALA A 28 1.30 5.97 15.57
CA ALA A 28 2.37 6.77 14.96
C ALA A 28 3.10 5.90 13.93
N ILE A 29 3.27 6.41 12.71
CA ILE A 29 4.00 5.74 11.65
C ILE A 29 5.37 6.39 11.51
N THR A 30 6.43 5.60 11.68
CA THR A 30 7.81 6.01 11.44
C THR A 30 8.28 5.42 10.10
N PRO A 31 8.47 6.25 9.06
CA PRO A 31 9.01 5.79 7.79
C PRO A 31 10.53 5.57 7.86
N PRO A 32 11.12 4.69 7.02
CA PRO A 32 12.57 4.60 6.85
C PRO A 32 13.12 5.85 6.15
N GLU A 33 14.42 6.11 6.36
CA GLU A 33 15.14 7.23 5.75
C GLU A 33 15.36 7.08 4.23
N ALA A 34 15.34 5.84 3.70
CA ALA A 34 15.57 5.52 2.30
C ALA A 34 14.41 4.71 1.68
N ARG A 35 14.26 4.67 0.35
CA ARG A 35 13.14 4.03 -0.38
C ARG A 35 13.62 3.14 -1.53
N GLY A 36 12.87 2.08 -1.87
CA GLY A 36 13.07 1.23 -3.04
C GLY A 36 12.87 -0.28 -2.79
N LYS A 37 12.31 -1.00 -3.78
CA LYS A 37 11.95 -2.44 -3.72
C LYS A 37 13.10 -3.35 -3.28
N ASP A 38 14.28 -3.17 -3.88
CA ASP A 38 15.49 -3.97 -3.59
C ASP A 38 16.07 -3.71 -2.20
N GLN A 39 15.61 -2.65 -1.54
CA GLN A 39 16.14 -2.21 -0.26
C GLN A 39 15.21 -2.48 0.92
N ILE A 40 13.95 -2.88 0.72
CA ILE A 40 13.00 -3.07 1.84
C ILE A 40 13.58 -3.99 2.91
N ASN A 41 14.04 -5.18 2.52
CA ASN A 41 14.61 -6.13 3.48
C ASN A 41 15.86 -5.59 4.14
N HIS A 42 16.74 -4.94 3.38
CA HIS A 42 17.96 -4.34 3.92
C HIS A 42 17.62 -3.24 4.95
N GLN A 43 16.77 -2.28 4.57
CA GLN A 43 16.30 -1.18 5.39
C GLN A 43 15.60 -1.67 6.66
N LEU A 44 14.68 -2.64 6.51
CA LEU A 44 14.03 -3.29 7.63
C LEU A 44 15.07 -3.84 8.60
N THR A 45 16.03 -4.62 8.09
CA THR A 45 17.04 -5.20 8.96
C THR A 45 17.97 -4.16 9.56
N SER A 46 18.31 -3.06 8.89
CA SER A 46 19.18 -2.01 9.44
C SER A 46 18.47 -1.12 10.45
N THR A 47 17.16 -0.89 10.28
CA THR A 47 16.35 -0.03 11.15
C THR A 47 15.87 -0.78 12.38
N LEU A 48 15.40 -2.01 12.24
CA LEU A 48 14.87 -2.78 13.39
C LEU A 48 15.99 -3.38 14.23
N ALA A 49 17.11 -3.76 13.62
CA ALA A 49 18.25 -4.37 14.28
C ALA A 49 18.65 -3.73 15.63
N PRO A 50 18.92 -2.41 15.71
CA PRO A 50 19.37 -1.78 16.94
C PRO A 50 18.24 -1.70 17.98
N LEU A 51 17.00 -1.59 17.53
CA LEU A 51 15.83 -1.44 18.40
C LEU A 51 15.51 -2.70 19.19
N LEU A 52 15.91 -3.87 18.68
CA LEU A 52 15.70 -5.16 19.35
C LEU A 52 16.64 -5.38 20.55
N GLU A 53 17.64 -4.52 20.75
CA GLU A 53 18.51 -4.52 21.93
C GLU A 53 17.86 -3.80 23.11
N GLU A 54 16.81 -3.02 22.85
CA GLU A 54 16.04 -2.30 23.87
C GLU A 54 14.82 -3.12 24.32
N PRO A 55 14.40 -3.03 25.59
CA PRO A 55 13.27 -3.80 26.14
C PRO A 55 11.88 -3.33 25.66
N GLN A 56 11.82 -2.52 24.61
CA GLN A 56 10.58 -1.98 24.07
C GLN A 56 9.97 -2.88 22.99
N SER A 57 8.65 -2.98 22.98
CA SER A 57 7.94 -3.68 21.91
C SER A 57 8.12 -2.92 20.59
N THR A 58 8.61 -3.63 19.58
CA THR A 58 8.81 -3.12 18.23
C THR A 58 7.70 -3.62 17.32
N ALA A 59 7.01 -2.73 16.62
CA ALA A 59 5.99 -3.06 15.63
C ALA A 59 6.45 -2.64 14.23
N CYS A 60 6.33 -3.55 13.26
CA CYS A 60 6.79 -3.36 11.88
C CYS A 60 5.66 -3.64 10.89
N LEU A 61 5.40 -2.69 10.00
CA LEU A 61 4.52 -2.86 8.85
C LEU A 61 5.37 -2.91 7.59
N VAL A 62 5.15 -3.89 6.72
CA VAL A 62 5.77 -3.98 5.40
C VAL A 62 4.67 -3.95 4.35
N LEU A 63 4.75 -3.04 3.39
CA LEU A 63 3.87 -3.00 2.21
C LEU A 63 4.67 -3.41 0.98
N ARG A 64 4.09 -4.32 0.19
CA ARG A 64 4.68 -4.82 -1.06
C ARG A 64 3.65 -4.82 -2.16
N ASP A 65 4.10 -4.48 -3.36
CA ASP A 65 3.34 -4.74 -4.58
C ASP A 65 3.53 -6.21 -4.99
N LEU A 66 2.63 -6.71 -5.85
CA LEU A 66 2.76 -8.04 -6.44
C LEU A 66 3.08 -7.95 -7.93
N ASP A 67 4.35 -8.16 -8.28
CA ASP A 67 4.85 -8.17 -9.65
C ASP A 67 4.75 -9.57 -10.28
N ALA A 68 3.51 -10.05 -10.48
CA ALA A 68 3.27 -11.41 -11.00
C ALA A 68 3.86 -11.65 -12.40
N HIS A 69 4.08 -10.60 -13.20
CA HIS A 69 4.73 -10.68 -14.51
C HIS A 69 6.26 -10.95 -14.43
N GLU A 70 6.87 -10.83 -13.25
CA GLU A 70 8.27 -11.20 -12.98
C GLU A 70 8.38 -12.54 -12.21
N ASP A 71 7.34 -13.38 -12.28
CA ASP A 71 7.20 -14.63 -11.52
C ASP A 71 7.29 -14.43 -9.99
N GLU A 72 7.02 -13.21 -9.49
CA GLU A 72 6.90 -12.93 -8.06
C GLU A 72 5.56 -13.47 -7.55
N THR A 73 5.60 -14.26 -6.47
CA THR A 73 4.41 -14.81 -5.82
C THR A 73 4.34 -14.35 -4.37
N PRO A 74 3.15 -14.34 -3.74
CA PRO A 74 3.02 -14.04 -2.31
C PRO A 74 3.96 -14.88 -1.45
N GLU A 75 4.11 -16.18 -1.74
CA GLU A 75 4.97 -17.11 -1.01
C GLU A 75 6.45 -16.71 -1.12
N ARG A 76 6.90 -16.26 -2.30
CA ARG A 76 8.27 -15.79 -2.51
C ARG A 76 8.54 -14.51 -1.72
N ILE A 77 7.57 -13.58 -1.66
CA ILE A 77 7.66 -12.35 -0.88
C ILE A 77 7.73 -12.67 0.61
N VAL A 78 6.82 -13.52 1.10
CA VAL A 78 6.78 -13.98 2.50
C VAL A 78 8.10 -14.67 2.87
N GLN A 79 8.57 -15.61 2.06
CA GLN A 79 9.83 -16.32 2.30
C GLN A 79 11.03 -15.37 2.32
N SER A 80 11.05 -14.37 1.43
CA SER A 80 12.10 -13.35 1.37
C SER A 80 12.16 -12.54 2.67
N LEU A 81 11.01 -12.08 3.16
CA LEU A 81 10.91 -11.35 4.43
C LEU A 81 11.27 -12.23 5.63
N SER A 82 10.74 -13.46 5.72
CA SER A 82 11.09 -14.43 6.76
C SER A 82 12.58 -14.71 6.81
N ASN A 83 13.24 -14.86 5.65
CA ASN A 83 14.69 -15.04 5.57
C ASN A 83 15.48 -13.80 6.04
N ALA A 84 14.99 -12.59 5.74
CA ALA A 84 15.60 -11.36 6.22
C ALA A 84 15.49 -11.25 7.75
N LEU A 85 14.30 -11.46 8.31
CA LEU A 85 14.05 -11.47 9.74
C LEU A 85 14.87 -12.54 10.46
N ARG A 86 14.88 -13.78 9.95
CA ARG A 86 15.65 -14.89 10.53
C ARG A 86 17.13 -14.54 10.61
N ARG A 87 17.71 -14.00 9.53
CA ARG A 87 19.13 -13.57 9.51
C ARG A 87 19.40 -12.43 10.49
N MET A 88 18.48 -11.48 10.64
CA MET A 88 18.61 -10.36 11.57
C MET A 88 18.57 -10.84 13.03
N LEU A 89 17.65 -11.77 13.35
CA LEU A 89 17.43 -12.31 14.68
C LEU A 89 18.54 -13.26 15.11
N SER A 90 18.96 -14.18 14.22
CA SER A 90 20.04 -15.14 14.52
C SER A 90 21.39 -14.46 14.79
N LYS A 91 21.70 -13.39 14.03
CA LYS A 91 22.91 -12.57 14.27
C LYS A 91 22.94 -11.93 15.67
N ARG A 92 21.80 -11.84 16.36
CA ARG A 92 21.64 -11.28 17.70
C ARG A 92 21.44 -12.34 18.78
N GLY A 93 21.56 -13.63 18.42
CA GLY A 93 21.42 -14.73 19.36
C GLY A 93 19.97 -15.05 19.76
N PHE A 94 18.97 -14.53 19.04
CA PHE A 94 17.59 -14.95 19.25
C PHE A 94 17.33 -16.30 18.56
N ASP A 95 16.97 -17.31 19.34
CA ASP A 95 16.58 -18.64 18.85
C ASP A 95 15.08 -18.68 18.53
N VAL A 96 14.67 -17.87 17.55
CA VAL A 96 13.29 -17.84 17.05
C VAL A 96 13.29 -17.96 15.53
N MET A 97 12.31 -18.68 15.01
CA MET A 97 12.09 -18.83 13.57
C MET A 97 10.84 -18.03 13.19
N PRO A 98 10.99 -16.90 12.48
CA PRO A 98 9.85 -16.16 11.96
C PRO A 98 9.03 -17.04 11.03
N ASP A 99 7.76 -17.17 11.35
CA ASP A 99 6.78 -17.91 10.58
C ASP A 99 5.59 -17.00 10.34
N LEU A 100 5.64 -16.29 9.21
CA LEU A 100 4.59 -15.35 8.81
C LEU A 100 3.38 -16.13 8.29
N GLN A 101 2.30 -16.05 9.05
CA GLN A 101 1.04 -16.75 8.75
C GLN A 101 0.00 -15.78 8.21
N PRO A 102 -0.86 -16.19 7.27
CA PRO A 102 -1.93 -15.34 6.77
C PRO A 102 -2.89 -14.96 7.92
N LEU A 103 -3.30 -13.69 7.95
CA LEU A 103 -4.28 -13.18 8.90
C LEU A 103 -5.68 -13.66 8.50
N ALA A 104 -6.46 -14.09 9.49
CA ALA A 104 -7.82 -14.56 9.23
C ALA A 104 -8.64 -13.50 8.46
N ALA A 105 -9.39 -13.95 7.45
CA ALA A 105 -10.16 -13.15 6.48
C ALA A 105 -9.35 -12.34 5.43
N TYR A 106 -8.02 -12.27 5.53
CA TYR A 106 -7.18 -11.52 4.58
C TYR A 106 -5.94 -12.33 4.17
N GLU A 107 -6.09 -13.21 3.18
CA GLU A 107 -5.03 -14.15 2.74
C GLU A 107 -3.75 -13.47 2.21
N HIS A 108 -3.81 -12.18 1.90
CA HIS A 108 -2.68 -11.36 1.42
C HIS A 108 -2.06 -10.49 2.52
N VAL A 109 -2.51 -10.64 3.77
CA VAL A 109 -1.92 -10.04 4.95
C VAL A 109 -1.28 -11.16 5.75
N PHE A 110 0.02 -11.07 6.00
CA PHE A 110 0.78 -12.06 6.75
C PHE A 110 1.31 -11.45 8.04
N VAL A 111 1.19 -12.17 9.14
CA VAL A 111 1.52 -11.66 10.47
C VAL A 111 2.42 -12.63 11.22
N TRP A 112 3.28 -12.07 12.06
CA TRP A 112 4.11 -12.83 13.00
C TRP A 112 4.39 -11.98 14.23
N ALA A 113 4.44 -12.62 15.39
CA ALA A 113 4.82 -11.98 16.64
C ALA A 113 5.74 -12.89 17.46
N SER A 114 6.67 -12.27 18.19
CA SER A 114 7.48 -12.91 19.21
C SER A 114 7.46 -12.07 20.49
N ALA A 115 7.51 -12.75 21.64
CA ALA A 115 7.74 -12.12 22.93
C ALA A 115 9.23 -11.88 23.22
N GLN A 116 10.11 -12.66 22.59
CA GLN A 116 11.56 -12.56 22.75
C GLN A 116 12.27 -12.76 21.39
N PRO A 117 12.69 -11.67 20.72
CA PRO A 117 12.49 -10.28 21.10
C PRO A 117 11.02 -9.87 21.00
N ALA A 118 10.62 -8.81 21.73
CA ALA A 118 9.28 -8.24 21.64
C ALA A 118 9.09 -7.54 20.28
N LEU A 119 8.73 -8.32 19.27
CA LEU A 119 8.65 -7.89 17.88
C LEU A 119 7.35 -8.40 17.24
N ARG A 120 6.56 -7.49 16.67
CA ARG A 120 5.39 -7.81 15.84
C ARG A 120 5.66 -7.34 14.41
N VAL A 121 5.35 -8.18 13.44
CA VAL A 121 5.52 -7.90 12.01
C VAL A 121 4.20 -8.18 11.30
N ALA A 122 3.77 -7.24 10.47
CA ALA A 122 2.68 -7.42 9.52
C ALA A 122 3.17 -7.08 8.11
N LEU A 123 2.92 -7.96 7.16
CA LEU A 123 3.19 -7.80 5.74
C LEU A 123 1.85 -7.71 5.02
N HIS A 124 1.62 -6.61 4.30
CA HIS A 124 0.49 -6.45 3.40
C HIS A 124 1.00 -6.50 1.96
N ILE A 125 0.53 -7.49 1.19
CA ILE A 125 0.82 -7.60 -0.25
C ILE A 125 -0.40 -7.09 -1.01
N ALA A 126 -0.21 -6.09 -1.88
CA ALA A 126 -1.26 -5.63 -2.76
C ALA A 126 -1.57 -6.71 -3.82
N THR A 127 -2.72 -7.37 -3.70
CA THR A 127 -3.14 -8.42 -4.66
C THR A 127 -4.36 -8.05 -5.49
N TYR A 128 -5.08 -6.98 -5.11
CA TYR A 128 -6.21 -6.48 -5.87
C TYR A 128 -5.73 -5.82 -7.17
N ARG A 129 -6.37 -6.17 -8.29
CA ARG A 129 -6.26 -5.45 -9.55
C ARG A 129 -7.59 -4.84 -9.91
N TRP A 130 -7.61 -3.56 -10.23
CA TRP A 130 -8.82 -2.91 -10.74
C TRP A 130 -9.22 -3.49 -12.11
N LYS A 131 -8.23 -3.84 -12.94
CA LYS A 131 -8.39 -4.56 -14.20
C LYS A 131 -7.56 -5.83 -14.21
N ALA A 132 -8.19 -6.97 -14.54
CA ALA A 132 -7.54 -8.28 -14.48
C ALA A 132 -6.32 -8.37 -15.41
N GLU A 133 -6.36 -7.64 -16.53
CA GLU A 133 -5.31 -7.55 -17.54
C GLU A 133 -4.08 -6.74 -17.12
N PHE A 134 -4.11 -6.04 -15.98
CA PHE A 134 -2.95 -5.30 -15.51
C PHE A 134 -1.79 -6.24 -15.17
N ILE A 135 -0.58 -5.81 -15.55
CA ILE A 135 0.65 -6.60 -15.37
C ILE A 135 1.10 -6.67 -13.91
N LYS A 136 0.60 -5.75 -13.06
CA LYS A 136 0.94 -5.62 -11.64
C LYS A 136 -0.33 -5.41 -10.82
N ALA A 137 -0.29 -5.83 -9.55
CA ALA A 137 -1.23 -5.40 -8.53
C ALA A 137 -0.48 -4.49 -7.55
N THR A 138 -0.92 -3.24 -7.42
CA THR A 138 -0.26 -2.25 -6.57
C THR A 138 -1.27 -1.52 -5.69
N ILE A 139 -0.78 -0.70 -4.75
CA ILE A 139 -1.68 0.18 -3.97
C ILE A 139 -2.43 1.19 -4.86
N ASP A 140 -1.90 1.51 -6.05
CA ASP A 140 -2.54 2.41 -7.00
C ASP A 140 -3.88 1.85 -7.51
N ASP A 141 -4.05 0.52 -7.57
CA ASP A 141 -5.33 -0.13 -7.92
C ASP A 141 -6.44 0.24 -6.95
N TYR A 142 -6.14 0.23 -5.65
CA TYR A 142 -7.09 0.58 -4.60
C TYR A 142 -7.47 2.06 -4.69
N ILE A 143 -6.49 2.92 -4.94
CA ILE A 143 -6.69 4.37 -5.11
C ILE A 143 -7.51 4.67 -6.36
N LEU A 144 -7.21 4.03 -7.48
CA LEU A 144 -7.95 4.18 -8.73
C LEU A 144 -9.41 3.73 -8.55
N GLY A 145 -9.62 2.55 -7.97
CA GLY A 145 -10.97 2.05 -7.68
C GLY A 145 -11.77 3.02 -6.82
N LEU A 146 -11.14 3.60 -5.80
CA LEU A 146 -11.76 4.61 -4.94
C LEU A 146 -12.04 5.93 -5.68
N ALA A 147 -11.12 6.39 -6.53
CA ALA A 147 -11.29 7.64 -7.29
C ALA A 147 -12.42 7.57 -8.33
N LEU A 148 -12.71 6.36 -8.84
CA LEU A 148 -13.77 6.12 -9.82
C LEU A 148 -15.17 5.99 -9.20
N GLU A 149 -15.29 5.98 -7.87
CA GLU A 149 -16.58 6.04 -7.19
C GLU A 149 -17.28 7.39 -7.48
N PRO A 150 -18.56 7.42 -7.88
CA PRO A 150 -19.22 8.64 -8.36
C PRO A 150 -19.11 9.84 -7.43
N ALA A 151 -19.27 9.63 -6.11
CA ALA A 151 -19.16 10.71 -5.13
C ALA A 151 -17.75 11.30 -5.04
N ILE A 152 -16.71 10.48 -5.22
CA ILE A 152 -15.31 10.92 -5.16
C ILE A 152 -14.90 11.54 -6.49
N ALA A 153 -15.31 10.95 -7.61
CA ALA A 153 -15.12 11.52 -8.93
C ALA A 153 -15.75 12.92 -9.06
N ALA A 154 -16.97 13.10 -8.55
CA ALA A 154 -17.64 14.40 -8.48
C ALA A 154 -16.83 15.41 -7.65
N ALA A 155 -16.42 15.03 -6.44
CA ALA A 155 -15.66 15.91 -5.56
C ALA A 155 -14.29 16.30 -6.15
N LEU A 156 -13.61 15.37 -6.81
CA LEU A 156 -12.35 15.64 -7.52
C LEU A 156 -12.57 16.63 -8.67
N ALA A 157 -13.61 16.44 -9.49
CA ALA A 157 -13.96 17.35 -10.58
C ALA A 157 -14.29 18.76 -10.08
N GLU A 158 -15.11 18.85 -9.03
CA GLU A 158 -15.50 20.10 -8.38
C GLU A 158 -14.30 20.84 -7.80
N SER A 159 -13.36 20.12 -7.16
CA SER A 159 -12.13 20.71 -6.59
C SER A 159 -11.24 21.38 -7.64
N GLN A 160 -11.43 21.03 -8.91
CA GLN A 160 -10.71 21.56 -10.07
C GLN A 160 -11.60 22.45 -10.95
N HIS A 161 -12.79 22.82 -10.46
CA HIS A 161 -13.77 23.67 -11.15
C HIS A 161 -14.13 23.18 -12.56
N LEU A 162 -14.25 21.86 -12.73
CA LEU A 162 -14.60 21.26 -14.02
C LEU A 162 -16.12 21.16 -14.16
N LEU A 163 -16.62 21.54 -15.34
CA LEU A 163 -18.03 21.40 -15.71
C LEU A 163 -18.28 20.05 -16.37
N ILE A 164 -17.99 18.97 -15.64
CA ILE A 164 -18.21 17.59 -16.09
C ILE A 164 -18.87 16.82 -14.95
N ASP A 165 -19.92 16.06 -15.26
CA ASP A 165 -20.54 15.17 -14.28
C ASP A 165 -19.64 13.96 -14.01
N ALA A 166 -19.86 13.31 -12.86
CA ALA A 166 -19.02 12.23 -12.38
C ALA A 166 -19.02 11.02 -13.33
N ASP A 167 -20.18 10.64 -13.85
CA ASP A 167 -20.34 9.48 -14.72
C ASP A 167 -19.61 9.71 -16.05
N ARG A 168 -19.72 10.92 -16.61
CA ARG A 168 -19.01 11.33 -17.83
C ARG A 168 -17.50 11.37 -17.61
N LEU A 169 -17.04 11.83 -16.45
CA LEU A 169 -15.63 11.81 -16.09
C LEU A 169 -15.12 10.37 -16.00
N VAL A 170 -15.79 9.50 -15.25
CA VAL A 170 -15.44 8.08 -15.11
C VAL A 170 -15.40 7.41 -16.48
N MET A 171 -16.44 7.58 -17.31
CA MET A 171 -16.50 7.03 -18.66
C MET A 171 -15.31 7.47 -19.53
N LYS A 172 -14.90 8.74 -19.44
CA LYS A 172 -13.71 9.24 -20.15
C LYS A 172 -12.44 8.55 -19.71
N ILE A 173 -12.25 8.35 -18.40
CA ILE A 173 -11.05 7.73 -17.84
C ILE A 173 -11.01 6.23 -18.13
N THR A 174 -12.14 5.54 -18.08
CA THR A 174 -12.16 4.07 -18.14
C THR A 174 -12.37 3.51 -19.55
N GLN A 175 -12.91 4.31 -20.47
CA GLN A 175 -13.29 3.87 -21.82
C GLN A 175 -12.75 4.81 -22.91
N GLU A 176 -13.28 6.03 -23.06
CA GLU A 176 -13.02 6.87 -24.25
C GLU A 176 -11.53 7.17 -24.48
N LEU A 177 -10.82 7.59 -23.43
CA LEU A 177 -9.39 7.92 -23.55
C LEU A 177 -8.52 6.67 -23.69
N PRO A 178 -8.70 5.60 -22.89
CA PRO A 178 -8.01 4.33 -23.14
C PRO A 178 -8.20 3.78 -24.56
N GLU A 179 -9.41 3.83 -25.11
CA GLU A 179 -9.70 3.40 -26.49
C GLU A 179 -8.96 4.25 -27.52
N LEU A 180 -8.98 5.57 -27.36
CA LEU A 180 -8.24 6.49 -28.22
C LEU A 180 -6.72 6.21 -28.15
N MET A 181 -6.17 6.01 -26.95
CA MET A 181 -4.75 5.69 -26.76
C MET A 181 -4.39 4.36 -27.44
N LEU A 182 -5.23 3.34 -27.28
CA LEU A 182 -5.03 2.03 -27.90
C LEU A 182 -5.05 2.11 -29.44
N GLN A 183 -5.98 2.87 -30.02
CA GLN A 183 -6.02 3.10 -31.48
C GLN A 183 -4.75 3.76 -32.02
N ASN A 184 -4.04 4.50 -31.15
CA ASN A 184 -2.76 5.13 -31.46
C ASN A 184 -1.54 4.28 -31.02
N GLY A 185 -1.75 3.01 -30.67
CA GLY A 185 -0.69 2.08 -30.29
C GLY A 185 -0.14 2.27 -28.87
N ILE A 186 -0.84 3.02 -28.02
CA ILE A 186 -0.44 3.27 -26.62
C ILE A 186 -1.32 2.43 -25.70
N GLN A 187 -0.73 1.45 -25.04
CA GLN A 187 -1.43 0.58 -24.09
C GLN A 187 -1.26 1.08 -22.66
N LEU A 188 -2.35 1.10 -21.90
CA LEU A 188 -2.36 1.36 -20.45
C LEU A 188 -2.39 0.01 -19.73
N VAL A 189 -1.27 -0.38 -19.13
CA VAL A 189 -1.06 -1.74 -18.63
C VAL A 189 -0.98 -1.82 -17.10
N GLU A 190 -0.94 -0.67 -16.42
CA GLU A 190 -0.92 -0.57 -14.96
C GLU A 190 -1.96 0.43 -14.45
N ALA A 191 -2.44 0.26 -13.21
CA ALA A 191 -3.30 1.24 -12.53
C ALA A 191 -2.65 2.63 -12.46
N LYS A 192 -1.32 2.68 -12.33
CA LYS A 192 -0.53 3.91 -12.33
C LYS A 192 -0.70 4.74 -13.61
N ASP A 193 -0.90 4.10 -14.75
CA ASP A 193 -1.14 4.79 -16.02
C ASP A 193 -2.51 5.47 -16.02
N TYR A 194 -3.53 4.77 -15.52
CA TYR A 194 -4.87 5.33 -15.35
C TYR A 194 -4.90 6.44 -14.31
N VAL A 195 -4.16 6.32 -13.20
CA VAL A 195 -4.02 7.38 -12.20
C VAL A 195 -3.41 8.64 -12.83
N ARG A 196 -2.36 8.50 -13.66
CA ARG A 196 -1.75 9.63 -14.38
C ARG A 196 -2.71 10.24 -15.39
N LEU A 197 -3.43 9.41 -16.16
CA LEU A 197 -4.44 9.85 -17.12
C LEU A 197 -5.56 10.62 -16.41
N TYR A 198 -6.10 10.06 -15.33
CA TYR A 198 -7.12 10.71 -14.51
C TYR A 198 -6.62 12.05 -14.03
N ALA A 199 -5.47 12.10 -13.36
CA ALA A 199 -4.88 13.34 -12.87
C ALA A 199 -4.74 14.40 -13.97
N ALA A 200 -4.32 14.00 -15.18
CA ALA A 200 -4.21 14.90 -16.32
C ALA A 200 -5.56 15.45 -16.78
N VAL A 201 -6.59 14.59 -16.90
CA VAL A 201 -7.95 15.01 -17.31
C VAL A 201 -8.54 16.02 -16.33
N ILE A 202 -8.34 15.81 -15.03
CA ILE A 202 -8.80 16.76 -14.02
C ILE A 202 -7.83 17.92 -13.75
N LYS A 203 -6.78 18.07 -14.56
CA LYS A 203 -5.82 19.19 -14.48
C LYS A 203 -5.07 19.29 -13.15
N MET A 204 -4.82 18.16 -12.48
CA MET A 204 -4.00 18.11 -11.28
C MET A 204 -2.60 17.55 -11.55
N HIS A 205 -1.70 17.66 -10.56
CA HIS A 205 -0.35 17.11 -10.68
C HIS A 205 -0.40 15.59 -10.92
N THR A 206 0.25 15.11 -11.97
CA THR A 206 0.18 13.71 -12.44
C THR A 206 1.01 12.73 -11.62
N ALA A 207 1.54 13.16 -10.48
CA ALA A 207 2.28 12.28 -9.58
C ALA A 207 1.28 11.41 -8.79
N PRO A 208 1.38 10.06 -8.86
CA PRO A 208 0.47 9.17 -8.14
C PRO A 208 0.31 9.46 -6.64
N PRO A 209 1.37 9.83 -5.88
CA PRO A 209 1.22 10.15 -4.46
C PRO A 209 0.34 11.38 -4.18
N VAL A 210 0.33 12.37 -5.08
CA VAL A 210 -0.49 13.58 -4.95
C VAL A 210 -1.95 13.25 -5.28
N PHE A 211 -2.17 12.44 -6.32
CA PHE A 211 -3.49 11.94 -6.67
C PHE A 211 -4.11 11.09 -5.55
N ALA A 212 -3.32 10.17 -4.96
CA ALA A 212 -3.75 9.35 -3.83
C ALA A 212 -4.14 10.20 -2.62
N GLU A 213 -3.32 11.19 -2.26
CA GLU A 213 -3.62 12.11 -1.16
C GLU A 213 -4.95 12.86 -1.38
N LYS A 214 -5.17 13.39 -2.59
CA LYS A 214 -6.41 14.11 -2.90
C LYS A 214 -7.62 13.17 -2.90
N THR A 215 -7.52 12.01 -3.52
CA THR A 215 -8.57 10.99 -3.52
C THR A 215 -8.99 10.62 -2.09
N LEU A 216 -8.01 10.31 -1.23
CA LEU A 216 -8.27 9.97 0.18
C LEU A 216 -8.85 11.15 0.98
N SER A 217 -8.51 12.38 0.63
CA SER A 217 -9.07 13.56 1.30
C SER A 217 -10.59 13.69 1.08
N HIS A 218 -11.08 13.34 -0.11
CA HIS A 218 -12.50 13.36 -0.47
C HIS A 218 -13.26 12.09 -0.09
N ALA A 219 -12.58 10.97 0.13
CA ALA A 219 -13.22 9.73 0.56
C ALA A 219 -13.76 9.81 1.99
N SER A 220 -14.93 9.22 2.24
CA SER A 220 -15.46 9.07 3.61
C SER A 220 -14.68 8.02 4.40
N ASP A 221 -14.68 8.13 5.71
CA ASP A 221 -14.02 7.15 6.60
C ASP A 221 -14.54 5.73 6.36
N ALA A 222 -15.84 5.57 6.10
CA ALA A 222 -16.43 4.27 5.78
C ALA A 222 -15.88 3.66 4.49
N LYS A 223 -15.69 4.48 3.44
CA LYS A 223 -15.10 4.03 2.17
C LYS A 223 -13.63 3.71 2.33
N ILE A 224 -12.86 4.55 3.04
CA ILE A 224 -11.46 4.26 3.37
C ILE A 224 -11.34 2.94 4.13
N ARG A 225 -12.21 2.70 5.14
CA ARG A 225 -12.23 1.45 5.90
C ARG A 225 -12.52 0.24 5.04
N ALA A 226 -13.47 0.35 4.11
CA ALA A 226 -13.82 -0.75 3.22
C ALA A 226 -12.69 -1.05 2.21
N THR A 227 -12.16 -0.02 1.54
CA THR A 227 -11.11 -0.17 0.52
C THR A 227 -9.79 -0.66 1.11
N PHE A 228 -9.39 -0.13 2.27
CA PHE A 228 -8.13 -0.46 2.93
C PHE A 228 -8.32 -1.41 4.12
N ALA A 229 -9.40 -2.20 4.13
CA ALA A 229 -9.67 -3.16 5.20
C ALA A 229 -8.49 -4.11 5.50
N PRO A 230 -7.76 -4.65 4.49
CA PRO A 230 -6.61 -5.51 4.75
C PRO A 230 -5.43 -4.76 5.40
N LEU A 231 -5.12 -3.54 4.92
CA LEU A 231 -4.10 -2.69 5.52
C LEU A 231 -4.45 -2.31 6.97
N LEU A 232 -5.72 -2.02 7.23
CA LEU A 232 -6.21 -1.75 8.58
C LEU A 232 -6.09 -3.00 9.46
N ALA A 233 -6.44 -4.18 8.98
CA ALA A 233 -6.28 -5.42 9.74
C ALA A 233 -4.81 -5.69 10.11
N ALA A 234 -3.85 -5.39 9.21
CA ALA A 234 -2.43 -5.44 9.51
C ALA A 234 -2.04 -4.45 10.64
N LEU A 235 -2.51 -3.20 10.56
CA LEU A 235 -2.26 -2.18 11.60
C LEU A 235 -2.92 -2.54 12.95
N ASP A 236 -4.08 -3.18 12.91
CA ASP A 236 -4.82 -3.64 14.07
C ASP A 236 -4.04 -4.74 14.79
N PHE A 237 -3.58 -5.75 14.06
CA PHE A 237 -2.70 -6.80 14.58
C PHE A 237 -1.44 -6.23 15.24
N LEU A 238 -0.84 -5.18 14.67
CA LEU A 238 0.34 -4.56 15.26
C LEU A 238 0.02 -3.85 16.59
N GLY A 239 -1.22 -3.39 16.78
CA GLY A 239 -1.69 -2.65 17.95
C GLY A 239 -2.16 -3.48 19.13
N GLU A 240 -2.33 -4.79 18.95
CA GLU A 240 -2.71 -5.71 20.02
C GLU A 240 -1.53 -5.89 21.01
N GLN A 241 -1.80 -5.64 22.30
CA GLN A 241 -0.86 -5.91 23.40
C GLN A 241 -1.14 -7.27 24.00
#